data_AF-E6X1U4-F1
#
_entry.id   AF-E6X1U4-F1
#
_cell.length_a   1.000
_cell.length_b   1.000
_cell.length_c   1.000
_cell.angle_alpha   90.00
_cell.angle_beta   90.00
_cell.angle_gamma   90.00
#
_symmetry.space_group_name_H-M   'P 1'
#
loop_
_entity.id
_entity.type
_entity.pdbx_description
1 polymer ?
#
loop_
_entity_poly.entity_id
_entity_poly.type
_entity_poly.pdbx_seq_one_letter_code
_entity_poly.pdbx_strand_id
1 'polypeptide(L)'
;MIKSLLIPLISLLLFGGLLQAMDGDLPQSSYRLKSRTLKQSTCVQGKKAKLCYTKKIDLIDSAILKPSLRRIVEGFNAYYLSGYNEDKPRELLADVDPDDLIGAPEWIQQTSLEFYDYVAGIVTLEAYLYGYTGGAHPNSSVELRLFREKDGKELKLADLIGPGREKAFAKVAEKYFRIKAGLLPDEPLEDYGWIAEGFVIPENLAVTEKGLLALYSPYEARAYVYGYSVWTIPYYALRPLTAPNAALIPLTRPIHLQPPKVHRKITLGENDADELILDLEQKGKQVEVKATFTPSRDYRQLRLTFGFPQPLAPSKYPIHVLERSGFEKVRFIPKGTPIHTPKKRKKIAAPYPILQAESSSSSSYEPLELHFSFEPAVENEYYCLNYHLIGQKEGKIRELGGDDPMGQDPLGFELYRICIDLPKL
;
A
#
# COMPACT_ATOMS: atom_id res chain seq x y z
N MET A 1 13.91 -40.00 -38.15
CA MET A 1 13.12 -39.95 -36.90
C MET A 1 13.79 -38.97 -35.96
N ILE A 2 13.41 -37.69 -36.01
CA ILE A 2 13.89 -36.64 -35.11
C ILE A 2 12.64 -36.13 -34.40
N LYS A 3 12.53 -36.40 -33.10
CA LYS A 3 11.47 -35.84 -32.25
C LYS A 3 11.93 -34.47 -31.75
N SER A 4 11.10 -33.49 -32.09
CA SER A 4 11.03 -32.13 -31.57
C SER A 4 11.14 -32.05 -30.04
N LEU A 5 11.95 -31.10 -29.56
CA LEU A 5 11.74 -30.43 -28.28
C LEU A 5 11.69 -28.91 -28.56
N LEU A 6 10.48 -28.39 -28.77
CA LEU A 6 10.20 -26.96 -28.58
C LEU A 6 10.12 -26.71 -27.07
N ILE A 7 11.05 -25.92 -26.55
CA ILE A 7 10.90 -25.23 -25.25
C ILE A 7 10.23 -23.88 -25.58
N PRO A 8 9.09 -23.52 -24.99
CA PRO A 8 8.41 -22.28 -25.35
C PRO A 8 9.12 -21.08 -24.72
N LEU A 9 9.24 -20.00 -25.50
CA LEU A 9 9.53 -18.65 -25.02
C LEU A 9 8.44 -18.22 -24.01
N ILE A 10 8.62 -18.55 -22.73
CA ILE A 10 7.78 -18.03 -21.63
C ILE A 10 8.62 -17.17 -20.67
N SER A 11 9.94 -17.07 -20.86
CA SER A 11 10.84 -16.34 -19.96
C SER A 11 10.84 -14.82 -20.10
N LEU A 12 10.32 -14.23 -21.19
CA LEU A 12 10.45 -12.79 -21.44
C LEU A 12 9.30 -11.93 -20.88
N LEU A 13 8.10 -12.51 -20.68
CA LEU A 13 6.93 -11.76 -20.20
C LEU A 13 6.89 -11.64 -18.67
N LEU A 14 7.58 -12.51 -17.93
CA LEU A 14 7.68 -12.43 -16.47
C LEU A 14 8.60 -11.29 -15.99
N PHE A 15 9.58 -10.89 -16.81
CA PHE A 15 10.51 -9.80 -16.44
C PHE A 15 9.88 -8.40 -16.57
N GLY A 16 8.97 -8.19 -17.54
CA GLY A 16 8.30 -6.91 -17.72
C GLY A 16 7.31 -6.57 -16.59
N GLY A 17 6.60 -7.58 -16.09
CA GLY A 17 5.67 -7.43 -14.96
C GLY A 17 6.38 -7.24 -13.61
N LEU A 18 7.56 -7.84 -13.41
CA LEU A 18 8.33 -7.65 -12.18
C LEU A 18 8.87 -6.23 -12.05
N LEU A 19 9.31 -5.59 -13.14
CA LEU A 19 9.82 -4.22 -13.09
C LEU A 19 8.74 -3.20 -12.65
N GLN A 20 7.49 -3.37 -13.08
CA GLN A 20 6.38 -2.51 -12.63
C GLN A 20 5.89 -2.84 -11.21
N ALA A 21 5.98 -4.11 -10.77
CA ALA A 21 5.65 -4.50 -9.40
C ALA A 21 6.70 -4.05 -8.37
N MET A 22 7.91 -3.71 -8.83
CA MET A 22 9.04 -3.30 -7.98
C MET A 22 9.06 -1.81 -7.66
N ASP A 23 8.31 -1.00 -8.41
CA ASP A 23 7.93 0.38 -8.06
C ASP A 23 6.58 0.34 -7.34
N GLY A 24 6.43 -0.47 -6.29
CA GLY A 24 5.33 -0.28 -5.34
C GLY A 24 5.50 1.12 -4.76
N ASP A 25 4.78 2.10 -5.32
CA ASP A 25 5.08 3.53 -5.27
C ASP A 25 5.62 3.92 -3.88
N LEU A 26 6.95 4.07 -3.80
CA LEU A 26 7.55 4.74 -2.67
C LEU A 26 6.84 6.08 -2.54
N PRO A 27 6.35 6.43 -1.34
CA PRO A 27 5.62 7.66 -1.17
C PRO A 27 6.53 8.81 -1.62
N GLN A 28 6.08 9.56 -2.61
CA GLN A 28 6.92 10.62 -3.18
C GLN A 28 7.22 11.67 -2.13
N SER A 29 8.47 12.12 -2.11
CA SER A 29 8.88 13.27 -1.29
C SER A 29 7.92 14.44 -1.51
N SER A 30 7.56 15.14 -0.44
CA SER A 30 6.78 16.38 -0.53
C SER A 30 7.64 17.53 -1.08
N TYR A 31 8.96 17.37 -1.08
CA TYR A 31 9.93 18.39 -1.49
C TYR A 31 10.99 17.83 -2.42
N ARG A 32 11.07 18.37 -3.64
CA ARG A 32 12.14 18.03 -4.57
C ARG A 32 13.24 19.08 -4.53
N LEU A 33 14.25 18.85 -3.69
CA LEU A 33 15.46 19.67 -3.70
C LEU A 33 16.36 19.27 -4.87
N LYS A 34 17.21 20.21 -5.31
CA LYS A 34 18.29 19.85 -6.23
C LYS A 34 19.23 18.86 -5.54
N SER A 35 19.86 18.02 -6.35
CA SER A 35 20.87 17.08 -5.86
C SER A 35 22.20 17.30 -6.57
N ARG A 36 23.27 16.91 -5.89
CA ARG A 36 24.60 16.79 -6.46
C ARG A 36 24.98 15.32 -6.53
N THR A 37 25.19 14.82 -7.74
CA THR A 37 25.61 13.43 -7.97
C THR A 37 27.13 13.30 -7.92
N LEU A 38 27.60 12.29 -7.20
CA LEU A 38 28.95 11.73 -7.35
C LEU A 38 28.83 10.34 -7.97
N LYS A 39 29.71 10.03 -8.92
CA LYS A 39 29.73 8.75 -9.62
C LYS A 39 31.18 8.28 -9.78
N GLN A 40 31.42 7.01 -9.48
CA GLN A 40 32.70 6.36 -9.69
C GLN A 40 32.47 4.97 -10.29
N SER A 41 33.18 4.68 -11.38
CA SER A 41 33.14 3.37 -12.03
C SER A 41 34.50 2.71 -11.93
N THR A 42 34.53 1.46 -11.50
CA THR A 42 35.72 0.60 -11.48
C THR A 42 35.45 -0.59 -12.38
N CYS A 43 36.35 -0.90 -13.30
CA CYS A 43 36.15 -2.01 -14.24
C CYS A 43 37.33 -2.97 -14.24
N VAL A 44 37.02 -4.24 -14.51
CA VAL A 44 37.97 -5.31 -14.78
C VAL A 44 37.78 -5.79 -16.22
N GLN A 45 38.89 -6.19 -16.86
CA GLN A 45 38.93 -6.55 -18.28
C GLN A 45 39.39 -8.01 -18.44
N GLY A 46 38.53 -8.84 -19.03
CA GLY A 46 38.86 -10.18 -19.49
C GLY A 46 39.32 -10.19 -20.95
N LYS A 47 39.48 -11.37 -21.54
CA LYS A 47 39.90 -11.52 -22.96
C LYS A 47 38.75 -11.26 -23.92
N LYS A 48 37.50 -11.54 -23.51
CA LYS A 48 36.28 -11.48 -24.32
C LYS A 48 35.28 -10.45 -23.80
N ALA A 49 35.32 -10.12 -22.51
CA ALA A 49 34.36 -9.21 -21.89
C ALA A 49 35.01 -8.23 -20.91
N LYS A 50 34.22 -7.22 -20.55
CA LYS A 50 34.55 -6.20 -19.55
C LYS A 50 33.37 -6.10 -18.59
N LEU A 51 33.66 -6.10 -17.29
CA LEU A 51 32.68 -5.83 -16.26
C LEU A 51 33.03 -4.52 -15.57
N CYS A 52 32.04 -3.66 -15.38
CA CYS A 52 32.16 -2.45 -14.58
C CYS A 52 31.25 -2.56 -13.37
N TYR A 53 31.76 -2.07 -12.23
CA TYR A 53 30.98 -1.76 -11.04
C TYR A 53 30.96 -0.24 -10.87
N THR A 54 29.75 0.33 -10.88
CA THR A 54 29.50 1.75 -10.73
C THR A 54 28.86 2.02 -9.38
N LYS A 55 29.49 2.86 -8.55
CA LYS A 55 28.84 3.45 -7.38
C LYS A 55 28.40 4.88 -7.66
N LYS A 56 27.17 5.20 -7.30
CA LYS A 56 26.55 6.53 -7.45
C LYS A 56 25.97 6.98 -6.11
N ILE A 57 26.17 8.24 -5.76
CA ILE A 57 25.46 8.88 -4.64
C ILE A 57 24.89 10.23 -5.07
N ASP A 58 23.60 10.44 -4.84
CA ASP A 58 22.93 11.73 -5.02
C ASP A 58 22.79 12.41 -3.65
N LEU A 59 23.50 13.51 -3.44
CA LEU A 59 23.50 14.29 -2.19
C LEU A 59 22.48 15.42 -2.26
N ILE A 60 21.79 15.72 -1.15
CA ILE A 60 20.82 16.81 -1.08
C ILE A 60 21.54 18.17 -1.16
N ASP A 61 21.13 19.06 -2.07
CA ASP A 61 21.58 20.46 -2.06
C ASP A 61 20.86 21.24 -0.95
N SER A 62 21.61 21.60 0.09
CA SER A 62 21.10 22.28 1.27
C SER A 62 21.26 23.80 1.23
N ALA A 63 21.75 24.38 0.12
CA ALA A 63 22.11 25.80 0.06
C ALA A 63 20.94 26.75 0.31
N ILE A 64 19.71 26.35 -0.09
CA ILE A 64 18.49 27.15 0.09
C ILE A 64 17.83 26.96 1.46
N LEU A 65 18.30 26.01 2.27
CA LEU A 65 17.70 25.68 3.55
C LEU A 65 18.15 26.66 4.63
N LYS A 66 17.23 26.97 5.58
CA LYS A 66 17.57 27.74 6.78
C LYS A 66 18.69 27.03 7.58
N PRO A 67 19.50 27.78 8.36
CA PRO A 67 20.71 27.23 8.98
C PRO A 67 20.51 25.96 9.83
N SER A 68 19.39 25.85 10.53
CA SER A 68 19.04 24.68 11.34
C SER A 68 18.84 23.42 10.49
N LEU A 69 18.05 23.50 9.41
CA LEU A 69 17.81 22.41 8.47
C LEU A 69 19.06 22.06 7.68
N ARG A 70 19.79 23.09 7.24
CA ARG A 70 21.03 22.93 6.48
C ARG A 70 22.03 22.06 7.24
N ARG A 71 22.23 22.31 8.54
CA ARG A 71 23.13 21.52 9.38
C ARG A 71 22.72 20.04 9.44
N ILE A 72 21.43 19.76 9.58
CA ILE A 72 20.88 18.39 9.64
C ILE A 72 21.14 17.67 8.32
N VAL A 73 20.81 18.32 7.20
CA VAL A 73 21.03 17.76 5.85
C VAL A 73 22.51 17.56 5.56
N GLU A 74 23.38 18.49 5.95
CA GLU A 74 24.83 18.34 5.79
C GLU A 74 25.38 17.17 6.61
N GLY A 75 24.89 16.96 7.83
CA GLY A 75 25.24 15.79 8.65
C GLY A 75 24.77 14.48 8.04
N PHE A 76 23.55 14.44 7.51
CA PHE A 76 22.99 13.28 6.80
C PHE A 76 23.78 12.97 5.53
N ASN A 77 24.05 13.97 4.69
CA ASN A 77 24.90 13.84 3.52
C ASN A 77 26.28 13.29 3.88
N ALA A 78 26.91 13.81 4.95
CA ALA A 78 28.23 13.38 5.39
C ALA A 78 28.24 11.91 5.84
N TYR A 79 27.20 11.44 6.53
CA TYR A 79 27.08 10.05 6.97
C TYR A 79 27.11 9.08 5.77
N TYR A 80 26.22 9.25 4.78
CA TYR A 80 26.19 8.37 3.62
C TYR A 80 27.39 8.57 2.69
N LEU A 81 27.93 9.79 2.61
CA LEU A 81 29.15 10.04 1.85
C LEU A 81 30.35 9.32 2.46
N SER A 82 30.40 9.13 3.79
CA SER A 82 31.45 8.31 4.43
C SER A 82 31.37 6.86 3.94
N GLY A 83 30.19 6.24 4.00
CA GLY A 83 29.97 4.89 3.49
C GLY A 83 30.32 4.76 2.01
N TYR A 84 29.86 5.70 1.18
CA TYR A 84 30.24 5.76 -0.23
C TYR A 84 31.76 5.81 -0.44
N ASN A 85 32.51 6.53 0.40
CA ASN A 85 33.97 6.64 0.27
C ASN A 85 34.70 5.41 0.80
N GLU A 86 34.15 4.73 1.79
CA GLU A 86 34.67 3.49 2.37
C GLU A 86 34.49 2.29 1.44
N ASP A 87 33.49 2.30 0.56
CA ASP A 87 33.27 1.24 -0.42
C ASP A 87 34.47 1.05 -1.36
N LYS A 88 34.94 -0.21 -1.46
CA LYS A 88 36.11 -0.60 -2.27
C LYS A 88 35.72 -1.56 -3.41
N PRO A 89 35.20 -1.04 -4.55
CA PRO A 89 34.82 -1.84 -5.70
C PRO A 89 35.90 -2.80 -6.23
N ARG A 90 37.19 -2.45 -6.09
CA ARG A 90 38.29 -3.31 -6.53
C ARG A 90 38.37 -4.61 -5.74
N GLU A 91 38.05 -4.59 -4.45
CA GLU A 91 38.03 -5.80 -3.62
C GLU A 91 36.87 -6.72 -4.03
N LEU A 92 35.69 -6.15 -4.32
CA LEU A 92 34.52 -6.90 -4.82
C LEU A 92 34.75 -7.54 -6.21
N LEU A 93 35.56 -6.91 -7.05
CA LEU A 93 35.86 -7.39 -8.40
C LEU A 93 37.10 -8.30 -8.45
N ALA A 94 37.82 -8.50 -7.34
CA ALA A 94 39.13 -9.16 -7.34
C ALA A 94 39.08 -10.62 -7.85
N ASP A 95 37.99 -11.33 -7.53
CA ASP A 95 37.80 -12.74 -7.85
C ASP A 95 36.83 -12.97 -9.03
N VAL A 96 36.47 -11.91 -9.76
CA VAL A 96 35.52 -11.99 -10.89
C VAL A 96 36.28 -12.11 -12.21
N ASP A 97 36.06 -13.19 -12.96
CA ASP A 97 36.47 -13.28 -14.36
C ASP A 97 35.34 -12.71 -15.26
N PRO A 98 35.54 -11.56 -15.93
CA PRO A 98 34.51 -10.99 -16.80
C PRO A 98 34.11 -11.90 -17.96
N ASP A 99 34.98 -12.81 -18.39
CA ASP A 99 34.71 -13.70 -19.52
C ASP A 99 33.64 -14.76 -19.19
N ASP A 100 33.39 -15.03 -17.91
CA ASP A 100 32.28 -15.87 -17.44
C ASP A 100 30.93 -15.12 -17.44
N LEU A 101 30.96 -13.80 -17.61
CA LEU A 101 29.82 -12.90 -17.51
C LEU A 101 29.53 -12.17 -18.83
N ILE A 102 29.80 -12.84 -19.97
CA ILE A 102 29.54 -12.27 -21.30
C ILE A 102 28.05 -11.90 -21.42
N GLY A 103 27.78 -10.62 -21.70
CA GLY A 103 26.43 -10.09 -21.83
C GLY A 103 25.75 -9.73 -20.52
N ALA A 104 26.43 -9.88 -19.37
CA ALA A 104 25.90 -9.40 -18.09
C ALA A 104 25.77 -7.86 -18.10
N PRO A 105 24.74 -7.30 -17.42
CA PRO A 105 24.63 -5.86 -17.25
C PRO A 105 25.77 -5.30 -16.39
N GLU A 106 25.95 -3.99 -16.44
CA GLU A 106 26.83 -3.29 -15.50
C GLU A 106 26.36 -3.52 -14.05
N TRP A 107 27.32 -3.77 -13.15
CA TRP A 107 27.04 -3.79 -11.72
C TRP A 107 26.90 -2.35 -11.22
N ILE A 108 25.90 -2.08 -10.40
CA ILE A 108 25.62 -0.75 -9.91
C ILE A 108 25.21 -0.78 -8.44
N GLN A 109 25.73 0.17 -7.69
CA GLN A 109 25.22 0.54 -6.38
C GLN A 109 24.87 2.02 -6.40
N GLN A 110 23.66 2.35 -5.98
CA GLN A 110 23.15 3.71 -5.97
C GLN A 110 22.58 4.04 -4.60
N THR A 111 22.99 5.19 -4.07
CA THR A 111 22.37 5.84 -2.92
C THR A 111 21.76 7.15 -3.37
N SER A 112 20.48 7.37 -3.14
CA SER A 112 19.81 8.63 -3.45
C SER A 112 19.27 9.23 -2.15
N LEU A 113 19.78 10.40 -1.78
CA LEU A 113 19.37 11.10 -0.57
C LEU A 113 18.34 12.17 -0.91
N GLU A 114 17.22 12.18 -0.20
CA GLU A 114 16.12 13.12 -0.46
C GLU A 114 15.62 13.79 0.83
N PHE A 115 15.14 15.03 0.67
CA PHE A 115 14.40 15.71 1.73
C PHE A 115 12.94 15.27 1.62
N TYR A 116 12.53 14.37 2.50
CA TYR A 116 11.25 13.70 2.37
C TYR A 116 10.09 14.60 2.81
N ASP A 117 10.12 15.08 4.06
CA ASP A 117 9.04 15.92 4.61
C ASP A 117 9.54 16.79 5.79
N TYR A 118 8.77 17.84 6.12
CA TYR A 118 9.01 18.70 7.27
C TYR A 118 7.71 19.13 7.93
N VAL A 119 7.44 18.58 9.11
CA VAL A 119 6.16 18.74 9.81
C VAL A 119 6.40 19.06 11.28
N ALA A 120 5.85 20.18 11.75
CA ALA A 120 5.94 20.64 13.14
C ALA A 120 7.36 20.65 13.76
N GLY A 121 8.37 21.04 12.98
CA GLY A 121 9.75 21.10 13.44
C GLY A 121 10.46 19.74 13.45
N ILE A 122 9.86 18.70 12.86
CA ILE A 122 10.47 17.41 12.60
C ILE A 122 10.77 17.32 11.11
N VAL A 123 12.02 17.01 10.78
CA VAL A 123 12.50 16.76 9.42
C VAL A 123 12.56 15.26 9.21
N THR A 124 12.02 14.77 8.11
CA THR A 124 12.27 13.42 7.64
C THR A 124 13.20 13.49 6.44
N LEU A 125 14.32 12.78 6.49
CA LEU A 125 15.23 12.59 5.36
C LEU A 125 15.17 11.13 4.92
N GLU A 126 15.23 10.90 3.62
CA GLU A 126 15.20 9.58 3.01
C GLU A 126 16.58 9.26 2.41
N ALA A 127 17.01 8.02 2.58
CA ALA A 127 18.02 7.41 1.72
C ALA A 127 17.40 6.21 1.00
N TYR A 128 17.32 6.28 -0.31
CA TYR A 128 17.02 5.14 -1.16
C TYR A 128 18.31 4.44 -1.54
N LEU A 129 18.40 3.15 -1.24
CA LEU A 129 19.54 2.30 -1.52
C LEU A 129 19.15 1.29 -2.60
N TYR A 130 19.95 1.19 -3.64
CA TYR A 130 19.73 0.27 -4.75
C TYR A 130 21.04 -0.43 -5.12
N GLY A 131 20.97 -1.74 -5.36
CA GLY A 131 22.13 -2.55 -5.72
C GLY A 131 21.77 -3.60 -6.76
N TYR A 132 22.62 -3.72 -7.78
CA TYR A 132 22.60 -4.83 -8.72
C TYR A 132 24.03 -5.28 -8.98
N THR A 133 24.35 -6.53 -8.64
CA THR A 133 25.68 -7.13 -8.86
C THR A 133 25.54 -8.46 -9.59
N GLY A 134 24.61 -8.54 -10.55
CA GLY A 134 24.23 -9.78 -11.23
C GLY A 134 23.12 -10.54 -10.49
N GLY A 135 22.67 -11.66 -11.08
CA GLY A 135 21.56 -12.47 -10.57
C GLY A 135 20.21 -12.11 -11.19
N ALA A 136 19.12 -12.63 -10.61
CA ALA A 136 17.78 -12.56 -11.18
C ALA A 136 17.15 -11.16 -11.12
N HIS A 137 17.44 -10.36 -10.10
CA HIS A 137 16.87 -9.04 -9.88
C HIS A 137 17.82 -8.16 -9.03
N PRO A 138 17.66 -6.82 -9.04
CA PRO A 138 18.34 -5.95 -8.08
C PRO A 138 17.74 -6.07 -6.67
N ASN A 139 18.38 -5.47 -5.68
CA ASN A 139 17.79 -5.23 -4.37
C ASN A 139 17.68 -3.73 -4.13
N SER A 140 16.65 -3.32 -3.38
CA SER A 140 16.52 -1.96 -2.90
C SER A 140 15.97 -1.92 -1.49
N SER A 141 16.26 -0.84 -0.78
CA SER A 141 15.69 -0.52 0.52
C SER A 141 15.54 0.99 0.67
N VAL A 142 14.68 1.39 1.59
CA VAL A 142 14.54 2.78 2.03
C VAL A 142 14.94 2.90 3.48
N GLU A 143 15.60 4.01 3.79
CA GLU A 143 15.94 4.41 5.14
C GLU A 143 15.37 5.81 5.43
N LEU A 144 14.35 5.86 6.28
CA LEU A 144 13.77 7.10 6.78
C LEU A 144 14.43 7.48 8.10
N ARG A 145 14.92 8.72 8.20
CA ARG A 145 15.57 9.27 9.40
C ARG A 145 14.88 10.56 9.81
N LEU A 146 14.44 10.61 11.07
CA LEU A 146 13.73 11.74 11.62
C LEU A 146 14.64 12.58 12.49
N PHE A 147 14.59 13.90 12.35
CA PHE A 147 15.40 14.83 13.14
C PHE A 147 14.53 15.95 13.69
N ARG A 148 14.76 16.32 14.95
CA ARG A 148 14.17 17.54 15.52
C ARG A 148 15.00 18.73 15.09
N GLU A 149 14.36 19.70 14.43
CA GLU A 149 15.04 20.88 13.91
C GLU A 149 15.75 21.69 15.01
N LYS A 150 15.11 21.81 16.18
CA LYS A 150 15.55 22.68 17.28
C LYS A 150 16.99 22.39 17.72
N ASP A 151 17.35 21.11 17.84
CA ASP A 151 18.62 20.63 18.39
C ASP A 151 19.40 19.74 17.43
N GLY A 152 18.81 19.36 16.28
CA GLY A 152 19.40 18.42 15.34
C GLY A 152 19.40 16.97 15.84
N LYS A 153 18.70 16.66 16.94
CA LYS A 153 18.66 15.30 17.49
C LYS A 153 17.87 14.39 16.55
N GLU A 154 18.48 13.26 16.20
CA GLU A 154 17.77 12.15 15.56
C GLU A 154 16.72 11.58 16.52
N LEU A 155 15.50 11.39 16.04
CA LEU A 155 14.35 10.90 16.81
C LEU A 155 14.12 9.43 16.50
N LYS A 156 14.00 8.61 17.54
CA LYS A 156 13.53 7.23 17.44
C LYS A 156 12.07 7.13 17.88
N LEU A 157 11.44 5.96 17.72
CA LEU A 157 10.04 5.75 18.13
C LEU A 157 9.78 6.20 19.58
N ALA A 158 10.67 5.86 20.52
CA ALA A 158 10.54 6.27 21.91
C ALA A 158 10.55 7.79 22.11
N ASP A 159 11.21 8.56 21.23
CA ASP A 159 11.12 10.03 21.25
C ASP A 159 9.81 10.54 20.64
N LEU A 160 9.25 9.83 19.66
CA LEU A 160 8.01 10.20 18.97
C LEU A 160 6.78 10.03 19.86
N ILE A 161 6.68 8.90 20.57
CA ILE A 161 5.49 8.53 21.36
C ILE A 161 5.74 8.47 22.87
N GLY A 162 6.99 8.50 23.31
CA GLY A 162 7.40 8.30 24.70
C GLY A 162 7.85 6.85 24.99
N PRO A 163 8.82 6.65 25.89
CA PRO A 163 9.42 5.35 26.15
C PRO A 163 8.43 4.36 26.80
N GLY A 164 8.59 3.06 26.49
CA GLY A 164 7.80 1.98 27.11
C GLY A 164 6.41 1.79 26.52
N ARG A 165 6.18 2.30 25.30
CA ARG A 165 4.89 2.33 24.62
C ARG A 165 4.87 1.57 23.30
N GLU A 166 5.98 0.90 22.97
CA GLU A 166 6.23 0.19 21.73
C GLU A 166 5.18 -0.90 21.50
N LYS A 167 4.79 -1.65 22.55
CA LYS A 167 3.73 -2.69 22.44
C LYS A 167 2.36 -2.10 22.13
N ALA A 168 2.03 -0.94 22.68
CA ALA A 168 0.76 -0.26 22.39
C ALA A 168 0.78 0.32 20.97
N PHE A 169 1.91 0.89 20.56
CA PHE A 169 2.14 1.35 19.20
C PHE A 169 2.02 0.22 18.17
N ALA A 170 2.66 -0.93 18.42
CA ALA A 170 2.61 -2.09 17.53
C ALA A 170 1.16 -2.51 17.23
N LYS A 171 0.30 -2.58 18.25
CA LYS A 171 -1.13 -2.90 18.06
C LYS A 171 -1.86 -1.89 17.18
N VAL A 172 -1.61 -0.60 17.39
CA VAL A 172 -2.22 0.46 16.57
C VAL A 172 -1.67 0.40 15.14
N ALA A 173 -0.36 0.25 14.98
CA ALA A 173 0.29 0.13 13.68
C ALA A 173 -0.22 -1.08 12.89
N GLU A 174 -0.36 -2.25 13.54
CA GLU A 174 -0.92 -3.47 12.96
C GLU A 174 -2.36 -3.26 12.51
N LYS A 175 -3.20 -2.64 13.34
CA LYS A 175 -4.59 -2.32 12.98
C LYS A 175 -4.66 -1.52 11.68
N TYR A 176 -3.88 -0.44 11.55
CA TYR A 176 -3.89 0.36 10.31
C TYR A 176 -3.22 -0.33 9.12
N PHE A 177 -2.24 -1.20 9.37
CA PHE A 177 -1.73 -2.09 8.34
C PHE A 177 -2.84 -3.01 7.81
N ARG A 178 -3.58 -3.68 8.71
CA ARG A 178 -4.71 -4.55 8.35
C ARG A 178 -5.80 -3.80 7.60
N ILE A 179 -6.17 -2.58 8.03
CA ILE A 179 -7.11 -1.72 7.30
C ILE A 179 -6.61 -1.44 5.88
N LYS A 180 -5.34 -1.06 5.70
CA LYS A 180 -4.74 -0.77 4.39
C LYS A 180 -4.64 -2.02 3.50
N ALA A 181 -4.24 -3.15 4.09
CA ALA A 181 -4.15 -4.45 3.43
C ALA A 181 -5.52 -5.07 3.14
N GLY A 182 -6.60 -4.51 3.70
CA GLY A 182 -7.94 -5.05 3.60
C GLY A 182 -8.15 -6.33 4.42
N LEU A 183 -7.34 -6.59 5.45
CA LEU A 183 -7.42 -7.81 6.26
C LEU A 183 -8.47 -7.70 7.36
N LEU A 184 -9.21 -8.78 7.60
CA LEU A 184 -10.07 -8.90 8.78
C LEU A 184 -9.22 -8.99 10.06
N PRO A 185 -9.81 -8.71 11.24
CA PRO A 185 -9.06 -8.70 12.50
C PRO A 185 -8.36 -10.03 12.82
N ASP A 186 -8.95 -11.13 12.39
CA ASP A 186 -8.55 -12.51 12.66
C ASP A 186 -7.93 -13.23 11.45
N GLU A 187 -7.79 -12.56 10.30
CA GLU A 187 -7.11 -13.12 9.15
C GLU A 187 -5.60 -13.27 9.44
N PRO A 188 -4.99 -14.44 9.15
CA PRO A 188 -3.55 -14.64 9.31
C PRO A 188 -2.75 -13.66 8.44
N LEU A 189 -1.65 -13.13 8.98
CA LEU A 189 -0.76 -12.26 8.19
C LEU A 189 -0.01 -13.08 7.12
N GLU A 190 0.23 -14.35 7.41
CA GLU A 190 0.93 -15.31 6.55
C GLU A 190 0.21 -15.49 5.21
N ASP A 191 -1.13 -15.48 5.21
CA ASP A 191 -1.96 -15.54 3.99
C ASP A 191 -1.75 -14.30 3.10
N TYR A 192 -1.21 -13.22 3.66
CA TYR A 192 -0.86 -11.98 2.96
C TYR A 192 0.65 -11.88 2.61
N GLY A 193 1.36 -13.01 2.71
CA GLY A 193 2.78 -13.11 2.35
C GLY A 193 3.75 -12.61 3.41
N TRP A 194 3.29 -12.54 4.66
CA TRP A 194 4.11 -12.20 5.81
C TRP A 194 5.09 -13.32 6.14
N ILE A 195 6.34 -12.96 6.44
CA ILE A 195 7.43 -13.91 6.68
C ILE A 195 7.99 -13.83 8.11
N ALA A 196 7.63 -12.80 8.87
CA ALA A 196 8.04 -12.64 10.27
C ALA A 196 7.07 -13.35 11.22
N GLU A 197 7.53 -13.65 12.44
CA GLU A 197 6.66 -14.17 13.50
C GLU A 197 5.80 -13.04 14.08
N GLY A 198 4.56 -12.95 13.61
CA GLY A 198 3.63 -11.90 14.02
C GLY A 198 4.00 -10.51 13.49
N PHE A 199 3.27 -9.49 13.96
CA PHE A 199 3.51 -8.12 13.53
C PHE A 199 4.79 -7.54 14.15
N VAL A 200 5.65 -6.96 13.32
CA VAL A 200 6.90 -6.29 13.72
C VAL A 200 6.76 -4.78 13.48
N ILE A 201 7.30 -3.93 14.35
CA ILE A 201 7.28 -2.48 14.09
C ILE A 201 8.22 -2.17 12.91
N PRO A 202 7.78 -1.41 11.90
CA PRO A 202 8.64 -1.02 10.80
C PRO A 202 9.85 -0.21 11.25
N GLU A 203 11.00 -0.46 10.62
CA GLU A 203 12.20 0.34 10.83
C GLU A 203 12.02 1.77 10.28
N ASN A 204 11.19 1.91 9.24
CA ASN A 204 10.98 3.17 8.55
C ASN A 204 9.67 3.83 8.96
N LEU A 205 9.79 4.95 9.65
CA LEU A 205 8.69 5.83 10.04
C LEU A 205 8.94 7.23 9.50
N ALA A 206 7.88 7.93 9.11
CA ALA A 206 7.96 9.34 8.73
C ALA A 206 6.80 10.14 9.31
N VAL A 207 7.10 11.33 9.83
CA VAL A 207 6.08 12.29 10.24
C VAL A 207 5.61 13.04 9.00
N THR A 208 4.33 12.90 8.66
CA THR A 208 3.70 13.55 7.50
C THR A 208 2.52 14.40 7.94
N GLU A 209 1.97 15.24 7.06
CA GLU A 209 0.76 16.02 7.37
C GLU A 209 -0.46 15.14 7.70
N LYS A 210 -0.56 13.95 7.09
CA LYS A 210 -1.72 13.05 7.23
C LYS A 210 -1.64 12.16 8.47
N GLY A 211 -0.44 11.92 9.00
CA GLY A 211 -0.20 11.00 10.09
C GLY A 211 1.24 10.53 10.16
N LEU A 212 1.49 9.53 10.99
CA LEU A 212 2.77 8.82 11.00
C LEU A 212 2.72 7.75 9.89
N LEU A 213 3.52 7.94 8.85
CA LEU A 213 3.72 6.95 7.81
C LEU A 213 4.62 5.83 8.33
N ALA A 214 4.28 4.62 7.95
CA ALA A 214 4.98 3.39 8.26
C ALA A 214 5.28 2.66 6.94
N LEU A 215 6.52 2.20 6.80
CA LEU A 215 7.03 1.60 5.57
C LEU A 215 7.85 0.36 5.88
N TYR A 216 7.52 -0.77 5.25
CA TYR A 216 8.42 -1.91 5.16
C TYR A 216 9.20 -1.86 3.86
N SER A 217 10.52 -2.04 3.94
CA SER A 217 11.33 -2.37 2.77
C SER A 217 11.07 -3.83 2.32
N PRO A 218 11.38 -4.18 1.06
CA PRO A 218 11.36 -5.58 0.62
C PRO A 218 12.16 -6.46 1.58
N TYR A 219 11.65 -7.67 1.88
CA TYR A 219 12.19 -8.63 2.86
C TYR A 219 12.09 -8.25 4.34
N GLU A 220 11.64 -7.05 4.72
CA GLU A 220 11.56 -6.66 6.14
C GLU A 220 10.46 -7.44 6.88
N ALA A 221 9.25 -7.49 6.30
CA ALA A 221 8.12 -8.22 6.85
C ALA A 221 7.44 -9.17 5.84
N ARG A 222 7.70 -9.00 4.53
CA ARG A 222 7.05 -9.72 3.43
C ARG A 222 8.06 -10.11 2.36
N ALA A 223 7.71 -11.13 1.57
CA ALA A 223 8.53 -11.54 0.44
C ALA A 223 8.75 -10.40 -0.57
N TYR A 224 9.89 -10.43 -1.27
CA TYR A 224 10.31 -9.41 -2.25
C TYR A 224 9.25 -9.03 -3.28
N VAL A 225 8.46 -10.00 -3.74
CA VAL A 225 7.45 -9.82 -4.80
C VAL A 225 6.37 -8.80 -4.43
N TYR A 226 6.22 -8.51 -3.14
CA TYR A 226 5.24 -7.54 -2.64
C TYR A 226 5.80 -6.11 -2.56
N GLY A 227 7.07 -5.91 -2.89
CA GLY A 227 7.71 -4.60 -2.87
C GLY A 227 7.63 -3.92 -1.50
N TYR A 228 7.48 -2.60 -1.53
CA TYR A 228 7.28 -1.78 -0.34
C TYR A 228 5.84 -1.90 0.17
N SER A 229 5.68 -1.99 1.50
CA SER A 229 4.36 -1.91 2.13
C SER A 229 4.26 -0.61 2.92
N VAL A 230 3.33 0.26 2.51
CA VAL A 230 3.22 1.63 3.01
C VAL A 230 1.81 1.92 3.51
N TRP A 231 1.70 2.42 4.73
CA TRP A 231 0.43 2.85 5.32
C TRP A 231 0.62 4.03 6.26
N THR A 232 -0.48 4.70 6.59
CA THR A 232 -0.48 5.87 7.48
C THR A 232 -1.28 5.57 8.72
N ILE A 233 -0.69 5.85 9.88
CA ILE A 233 -1.35 5.82 11.18
C ILE A 233 -1.78 7.25 11.49
N PRO A 234 -3.09 7.54 11.56
CA PRO A 234 -3.57 8.89 11.77
C PRO A 234 -3.28 9.37 13.20
N TYR A 235 -3.01 10.67 13.36
CA TYR A 235 -2.62 11.23 14.65
C TYR A 235 -3.66 11.06 15.76
N TYR A 236 -4.94 10.96 15.42
CA TYR A 236 -5.99 10.70 16.41
C TYR A 236 -5.83 9.34 17.09
N ALA A 237 -5.35 8.33 16.36
CA ALA A 237 -5.09 7.01 16.91
C ALA A 237 -3.80 6.94 17.72
N LEU A 238 -2.85 7.82 17.40
CA LEU A 238 -1.61 7.99 18.17
C LEU A 238 -1.83 8.81 19.45
N ARG A 239 -2.86 9.65 19.51
CA ARG A 239 -3.09 10.54 20.65
C ARG A 239 -3.17 9.80 22.00
N PRO A 240 -3.94 8.71 22.17
CA PRO A 240 -4.06 8.03 23.46
C PRO A 240 -2.75 7.39 23.93
N LEU A 241 -1.84 7.08 22.99
CA LEU A 241 -0.54 6.48 23.31
C LEU A 241 0.61 7.50 23.37
N THR A 242 0.42 8.77 23.04
CA THR A 242 1.53 9.73 23.02
C THR A 242 1.77 10.35 24.40
N ALA A 243 2.99 10.24 24.94
CA ALA A 243 3.36 10.85 26.23
C ALA A 243 3.44 12.39 26.14
N PRO A 244 3.14 13.16 27.20
CA PRO A 244 3.04 14.63 27.15
C PRO A 244 4.27 15.40 26.64
N ASN A 245 5.46 14.80 26.74
CA ASN A 245 6.73 15.37 26.29
C ASN A 245 7.26 14.76 24.97
N ALA A 246 6.50 13.87 24.35
CA ALA A 246 6.91 13.19 23.13
C ALA A 246 6.80 14.12 21.91
N ALA A 247 7.61 13.86 20.88
CA ALA A 247 7.74 14.76 19.73
C ALA A 247 6.45 14.87 18.91
N LEU A 248 5.56 13.88 18.94
CA LEU A 248 4.28 13.92 18.22
C LEU A 248 3.17 14.72 18.92
N ILE A 249 3.34 15.14 20.17
CA ILE A 249 2.29 15.85 20.93
C ILE A 249 1.69 17.07 20.21
N PRO A 250 2.47 17.92 19.50
CA PRO A 250 1.89 19.03 18.74
C PRO A 250 0.92 18.58 17.64
N LEU A 251 1.14 17.39 17.07
CA LEU A 251 0.38 16.84 15.93
C LEU A 251 -0.81 15.98 16.37
N THR A 252 -0.79 15.46 17.59
CA THR A 252 -1.90 14.66 18.15
C THR A 252 -2.96 15.51 18.86
N ARG A 253 -3.12 16.79 18.50
CA ARG A 253 -4.09 17.70 19.15
C ARG A 253 -5.51 17.55 18.60
N PRO A 254 -6.56 17.83 19.40
CA PRO A 254 -7.97 17.55 19.05
C PRO A 254 -8.51 18.25 17.80
N ILE A 255 -7.87 19.32 17.33
CA ILE A 255 -8.30 20.11 16.17
C ILE A 255 -8.20 19.30 14.85
N HIS A 256 -7.52 18.14 14.87
CA HIS A 256 -7.36 17.25 13.72
C HIS A 256 -8.24 15.98 13.77
N LEU A 257 -9.27 15.95 14.64
CA LEU A 257 -10.21 14.82 14.75
C LEU A 257 -11.32 14.94 13.69
N GLN A 258 -11.01 14.68 12.42
CA GLN A 258 -12.07 14.39 11.45
C GLN A 258 -12.55 12.95 11.65
N PRO A 259 -13.87 12.66 11.55
CA PRO A 259 -14.34 11.29 11.54
C PRO A 259 -13.61 10.51 10.44
N PRO A 260 -13.41 9.20 10.61
CA PRO A 260 -12.78 8.40 9.58
C PRO A 260 -13.63 8.49 8.31
N LYS A 261 -13.06 9.14 7.30
CA LYS A 261 -13.60 9.18 5.94
C LYS A 261 -12.64 8.41 5.06
N VAL A 262 -13.17 7.41 4.37
CA VAL A 262 -12.45 6.67 3.33
C VAL A 262 -13.03 7.11 2.01
N HIS A 263 -12.16 7.54 1.10
CA HIS A 263 -12.50 7.80 -0.30
C HIS A 263 -11.60 6.92 -1.16
N ARG A 264 -12.18 5.96 -1.86
CA ARG A 264 -11.44 5.06 -2.76
C ARG A 264 -12.04 5.14 -4.15
N LYS A 265 -11.26 5.65 -5.09
CA LYS A 265 -11.52 5.54 -6.53
C LYS A 265 -10.86 4.27 -7.06
N ILE A 266 -11.60 3.48 -7.81
CA ILE A 266 -11.18 2.21 -8.37
C ILE A 266 -11.48 2.27 -9.86
N THR A 267 -10.47 2.03 -10.69
CA THR A 267 -10.66 1.86 -12.13
C THR A 267 -10.95 0.39 -12.44
N LEU A 268 -11.88 0.14 -13.35
CA LEU A 268 -12.41 -1.18 -13.64
C LEU A 268 -12.47 -1.42 -15.17
N GLY A 269 -12.56 -2.71 -15.54
CA GLY A 269 -12.82 -3.14 -16.91
C GLY A 269 -11.59 -3.12 -17.83
N GLU A 270 -11.80 -3.42 -19.12
CA GLU A 270 -10.71 -3.42 -20.12
C GLU A 270 -10.21 -1.97 -20.33
N ASN A 271 -8.91 -1.75 -20.11
CA ASN A 271 -8.20 -0.46 -20.18
C ASN A 271 -8.59 0.56 -19.09
N ASP A 272 -9.02 0.12 -17.91
CA ASP A 272 -9.23 0.99 -16.73
C ASP A 272 -10.23 2.14 -16.98
N ALA A 273 -11.19 1.90 -17.87
CA ALA A 273 -12.07 2.94 -18.40
C ALA A 273 -13.32 3.17 -17.53
N ASP A 274 -13.80 2.14 -16.83
CA ASP A 274 -14.93 2.27 -15.91
C ASP A 274 -14.43 2.73 -14.53
N GLU A 275 -15.25 3.45 -13.77
CA GLU A 275 -14.85 3.98 -12.46
C GLU A 275 -15.86 3.61 -11.37
N LEU A 276 -15.38 3.11 -10.23
CA LEU A 276 -16.15 2.93 -9.00
C LEU A 276 -15.52 3.77 -7.88
N ILE A 277 -16.30 4.70 -7.34
CA ILE A 277 -15.94 5.47 -6.16
C ILE A 277 -16.70 4.89 -4.95
N LEU A 278 -15.96 4.61 -3.88
CA LEU A 278 -16.50 4.20 -2.59
C LEU A 278 -16.12 5.24 -1.53
N ASP A 279 -17.14 5.92 -1.01
CA ASP A 279 -17.03 6.83 0.13
C ASP A 279 -17.63 6.17 1.37
N LEU A 280 -16.83 5.97 2.42
CA LEU A 280 -17.30 5.45 3.71
C LEU A 280 -17.08 6.50 4.79
N GLU A 281 -18.07 6.70 5.65
CA GLU A 281 -18.01 7.64 6.76
C GLU A 281 -18.69 7.06 8.00
N GLN A 282 -18.05 7.17 9.16
CA GLN A 282 -18.68 6.85 10.43
C GLN A 282 -19.53 8.04 10.92
N LYS A 283 -20.84 7.81 11.09
CA LYS A 283 -21.78 8.77 11.70
C LYS A 283 -22.36 8.18 13.00
N GLY A 284 -21.76 8.55 14.12
CA GLY A 284 -22.08 7.98 15.42
C GLY A 284 -21.79 6.48 15.47
N LYS A 285 -22.82 5.65 15.65
CA LYS A 285 -22.69 4.18 15.63
C LYS A 285 -22.82 3.57 14.23
N GLN A 286 -23.34 4.33 13.27
CA GLN A 286 -23.54 3.83 11.91
C GLN A 286 -22.34 4.15 11.03
N VAL A 287 -22.15 3.33 10.02
CA VAL A 287 -21.29 3.62 8.87
C VAL A 287 -22.20 3.87 7.68
N GLU A 288 -22.04 5.01 7.03
CA GLU A 288 -22.64 5.29 5.75
C GLU A 288 -21.66 4.95 4.62
N VAL A 289 -22.19 4.40 3.54
CA VAL A 289 -21.44 4.03 2.34
C VAL A 289 -22.15 4.62 1.14
N LYS A 290 -21.46 5.48 0.41
CA LYS A 290 -21.89 5.95 -0.92
C LYS A 290 -21.01 5.29 -1.97
N ALA A 291 -21.63 4.53 -2.86
CA ALA A 291 -20.98 3.91 -4.00
C ALA A 291 -21.48 4.58 -5.28
N THR A 292 -20.57 5.16 -6.05
CA THR A 292 -20.87 5.79 -7.34
C THR A 292 -20.11 5.05 -8.44
N PHE A 293 -20.84 4.44 -9.36
CA PHE A 293 -20.28 3.74 -10.52
C PHE A 293 -20.51 4.57 -11.79
N THR A 294 -19.42 4.95 -12.44
CA THR A 294 -19.42 5.69 -13.71
C THR A 294 -18.96 4.74 -14.82
N PRO A 295 -19.89 4.18 -15.62
CA PRO A 295 -19.52 3.30 -16.72
C PRO A 295 -18.93 4.11 -17.88
N SER A 296 -17.90 3.56 -18.50
CA SER A 296 -17.28 4.06 -19.74
C SER A 296 -18.06 3.66 -21.00
N ARG A 297 -19.01 2.73 -20.85
CA ARG A 297 -19.74 2.05 -21.92
C ARG A 297 -21.08 1.52 -21.42
N ASP A 298 -21.99 1.18 -22.32
CA ASP A 298 -23.30 0.67 -21.93
C ASP A 298 -23.23 -0.78 -21.46
N TYR A 299 -23.95 -1.11 -20.38
CA TYR A 299 -24.09 -2.49 -19.88
C TYR A 299 -25.55 -2.92 -19.91
N ARG A 300 -25.81 -4.16 -20.37
CA ARG A 300 -27.17 -4.72 -20.40
C ARG A 300 -27.69 -5.12 -19.03
N GLN A 301 -26.78 -5.50 -18.13
CA GLN A 301 -27.10 -5.79 -16.74
C GLN A 301 -25.88 -5.42 -15.91
N LEU A 302 -26.10 -4.73 -14.80
CA LEU A 302 -25.10 -4.52 -13.77
C LEU A 302 -25.60 -5.08 -12.45
N ARG A 303 -24.67 -5.62 -11.67
CA ARG A 303 -24.92 -6.02 -10.30
C ARG A 303 -23.76 -5.54 -9.43
N LEU A 304 -24.07 -4.67 -8.49
CA LEU A 304 -23.16 -4.25 -7.42
C LEU A 304 -23.56 -4.98 -6.13
N THR A 305 -22.60 -5.66 -5.50
CA THR A 305 -22.81 -6.36 -4.23
C THR A 305 -21.85 -5.86 -3.17
N PHE A 306 -22.37 -5.70 -1.95
CA PHE A 306 -21.58 -5.54 -0.73
C PHE A 306 -21.80 -6.72 0.21
N GLY A 307 -20.72 -7.38 0.60
CA GLY A 307 -20.70 -8.46 1.59
C GLY A 307 -20.22 -7.96 2.95
N PHE A 308 -20.81 -8.48 4.02
CA PHE A 308 -20.58 -8.06 5.40
C PHE A 308 -19.89 -9.18 6.19
N PRO A 309 -18.59 -9.42 5.99
CA PRO A 309 -17.87 -10.56 6.58
C PRO A 309 -17.76 -10.49 8.11
N GLN A 310 -17.80 -9.29 8.68
CA GLN A 310 -17.82 -9.06 10.13
C GLN A 310 -19.26 -8.98 10.68
N PRO A 311 -19.47 -9.23 11.99
CA PRO A 311 -20.79 -9.14 12.60
C PRO A 311 -21.38 -7.72 12.56
N LEU A 312 -22.65 -7.63 12.17
CA LEU A 312 -23.48 -6.43 12.30
C LEU A 312 -24.17 -6.39 13.67
N ALA A 313 -24.52 -5.20 14.15
CA ALA A 313 -25.31 -5.04 15.36
C ALA A 313 -26.68 -5.76 15.22
N PRO A 314 -27.20 -6.35 16.31
CA PRO A 314 -28.51 -7.02 16.27
C PRO A 314 -29.62 -6.05 15.87
N SER A 315 -30.20 -6.26 14.68
CA SER A 315 -31.31 -5.45 14.17
C SER A 315 -32.19 -6.29 13.25
N LYS A 316 -33.49 -5.98 13.23
CA LYS A 316 -34.43 -6.54 12.24
C LYS A 316 -34.09 -6.09 10.82
N TYR A 317 -33.51 -4.89 10.68
CA TYR A 317 -33.06 -4.29 9.43
C TYR A 317 -31.62 -3.80 9.64
N PRO A 318 -30.61 -4.68 9.51
CA PRO A 318 -29.23 -4.33 9.85
C PRO A 318 -28.56 -3.41 8.81
N ILE A 319 -29.22 -3.17 7.67
CA ILE A 319 -28.76 -2.33 6.58
C ILE A 319 -29.94 -1.50 6.07
N HIS A 320 -29.74 -0.18 5.94
CA HIS A 320 -30.73 0.77 5.47
C HIS A 320 -30.28 1.42 4.16
N VAL A 321 -31.06 1.27 3.09
CA VAL A 321 -30.81 2.00 1.83
C VAL A 321 -31.36 3.42 2.00
N LEU A 322 -30.49 4.42 1.88
CA LEU A 322 -30.81 5.83 2.06
C LEU A 322 -31.23 6.46 0.72
N GLU A 323 -30.44 6.22 -0.32
CA GLU A 323 -30.67 6.73 -1.67
C GLU A 323 -30.16 5.71 -2.71
N ARG A 324 -30.78 5.72 -3.89
CA ARG A 324 -30.30 4.96 -5.05
C ARG A 324 -30.68 5.67 -6.34
N SER A 325 -29.80 5.62 -7.32
CA SER A 325 -30.02 6.08 -8.69
C SER A 325 -29.49 5.04 -9.69
N GLY A 326 -30.22 4.79 -10.78
CA GLY A 326 -29.86 3.82 -11.82
C GLY A 326 -29.96 2.33 -11.46
N PHE A 327 -30.16 1.97 -10.20
CA PHE A 327 -30.43 0.60 -9.76
C PHE A 327 -31.93 0.38 -9.52
N GLU A 328 -32.63 -0.45 -10.32
CA GLU A 328 -34.08 -0.66 -10.17
C GLU A 328 -34.43 -1.67 -9.07
N LYS A 329 -33.50 -2.55 -8.70
CA LYS A 329 -33.72 -3.54 -7.63
C LYS A 329 -32.58 -3.55 -6.62
N VAL A 330 -32.91 -3.36 -5.35
CA VAL A 330 -31.98 -3.53 -4.23
C VAL A 330 -32.56 -4.57 -3.25
N ARG A 331 -31.75 -5.56 -2.86
CA ARG A 331 -32.18 -6.64 -1.95
C ARG A 331 -31.12 -6.95 -0.90
N PHE A 332 -31.60 -7.24 0.29
CA PHE A 332 -30.80 -7.82 1.36
C PHE A 332 -30.90 -9.35 1.32
N ILE A 333 -29.77 -10.02 1.42
CA ILE A 333 -29.65 -11.48 1.43
C ILE A 333 -29.03 -11.86 2.79
N PRO A 334 -29.79 -12.47 3.71
CA PRO A 334 -29.26 -12.92 5.00
C PRO A 334 -28.18 -14.00 4.84
N LYS A 335 -27.23 -14.05 5.80
CA LYS A 335 -26.30 -15.18 5.94
C LYS A 335 -27.05 -16.51 5.95
N GLY A 336 -26.52 -17.52 5.28
CA GLY A 336 -27.14 -18.84 5.14
C GLY A 336 -28.13 -18.97 3.97
N THR A 337 -28.59 -17.85 3.39
CA THR A 337 -29.55 -17.88 2.27
C THR A 337 -28.92 -18.57 1.05
N PRO A 338 -29.60 -19.52 0.39
CA PRO A 338 -29.08 -20.15 -0.82
C PRO A 338 -28.95 -19.14 -1.97
N ILE A 339 -27.73 -19.00 -2.50
CA ILE A 339 -27.39 -18.11 -3.62
C ILE A 339 -26.76 -18.91 -4.76
N HIS A 340 -26.99 -18.47 -5.99
CA HIS A 340 -26.38 -19.07 -7.18
C HIS A 340 -25.09 -18.33 -7.54
N THR A 341 -23.99 -19.07 -7.65
CA THR A 341 -22.70 -18.51 -8.06
C THR A 341 -22.36 -18.96 -9.48
N PRO A 342 -22.27 -18.05 -10.46
CA PRO A 342 -21.91 -18.38 -11.84
C PRO A 342 -20.56 -19.13 -11.94
N LYS A 343 -19.57 -18.77 -11.11
CA LYS A 343 -18.23 -19.39 -11.12
C LYS A 343 -18.24 -20.83 -10.59
N LYS A 344 -18.93 -21.12 -9.46
CA LYS A 344 -18.97 -22.49 -8.90
C LYS A 344 -20.05 -23.39 -9.47
N ARG A 345 -20.92 -22.89 -10.37
CA ARG A 345 -22.02 -23.63 -11.02
C ARG A 345 -22.92 -24.43 -10.05
N LYS A 346 -23.02 -24.00 -8.79
CA LYS A 346 -23.84 -24.63 -7.74
C LYS A 346 -24.50 -23.57 -6.85
N LYS A 347 -25.53 -23.98 -6.10
CA LYS A 347 -26.06 -23.16 -5.01
C LYS A 347 -25.14 -23.32 -3.80
N ILE A 348 -24.76 -22.21 -3.18
CA ILE A 348 -24.07 -22.19 -1.89
C ILE A 348 -24.87 -21.36 -0.90
N ALA A 349 -24.70 -21.60 0.38
CA ALA A 349 -25.24 -20.72 1.41
C ALA A 349 -24.42 -19.42 1.44
N ALA A 350 -25.08 -18.26 1.53
CA ALA A 350 -24.40 -16.99 1.67
C ALA A 350 -23.49 -17.01 2.93
N PRO A 351 -22.15 -16.81 2.79
CA PRO A 351 -21.21 -16.92 3.92
C PRO A 351 -21.41 -15.81 4.97
N TYR A 352 -21.93 -14.67 4.51
CA TYR A 352 -22.22 -13.46 5.27
C TYR A 352 -23.48 -12.79 4.70
N PRO A 353 -24.07 -11.80 5.39
CA PRO A 353 -25.10 -10.95 4.81
C PRO A 353 -24.59 -10.23 3.55
N ILE A 354 -25.46 -10.04 2.56
CA ILE A 354 -25.13 -9.37 1.30
C ILE A 354 -26.20 -8.33 0.97
N LEU A 355 -25.78 -7.10 0.66
CA LEU A 355 -26.60 -6.11 -0.02
C LEU A 355 -26.32 -6.20 -1.52
N GLN A 356 -27.36 -6.37 -2.34
CA GLN A 356 -27.22 -6.48 -3.78
C GLN A 356 -28.11 -5.45 -4.48
N ALA A 357 -27.50 -4.62 -5.32
CA ALA A 357 -28.18 -3.70 -6.23
C ALA A 357 -28.02 -4.19 -7.68
N GLU A 358 -29.11 -4.20 -8.45
CA GLU A 358 -29.15 -4.60 -9.86
C GLU A 358 -29.69 -3.46 -10.72
N SER A 359 -29.07 -3.30 -11.89
CA SER A 359 -29.53 -2.44 -12.97
C SER A 359 -29.86 -3.29 -14.21
N SER A 360 -30.98 -3.02 -14.86
CA SER A 360 -31.44 -3.69 -16.08
C SER A 360 -30.95 -3.04 -17.38
N SER A 361 -30.32 -1.86 -17.26
CA SER A 361 -29.56 -1.19 -18.32
C SER A 361 -28.75 -0.05 -17.71
N SER A 362 -27.48 0.10 -18.09
CA SER A 362 -26.71 1.31 -17.80
C SER A 362 -26.28 2.03 -19.07
N SER A 363 -26.31 3.36 -19.01
CA SER A 363 -25.79 4.25 -20.04
C SER A 363 -24.40 4.73 -19.63
N SER A 364 -23.47 4.80 -20.58
CA SER A 364 -22.14 5.42 -20.43
C SER A 364 -22.17 6.90 -20.00
N TYR A 365 -23.33 7.54 -20.05
CA TYR A 365 -23.49 8.97 -19.73
C TYR A 365 -24.09 9.24 -18.35
N GLU A 366 -24.55 8.20 -17.62
CA GLU A 366 -25.25 8.38 -16.35
C GLU A 366 -24.62 7.52 -15.24
N PRO A 367 -24.07 8.15 -14.18
CA PRO A 367 -23.57 7.42 -13.02
C PRO A 367 -24.69 6.69 -12.28
N LEU A 368 -24.39 5.48 -11.81
CA LEU A 368 -25.24 4.71 -10.92
C LEU A 368 -24.80 4.95 -9.48
N GLU A 369 -25.74 5.26 -8.58
CA GLU A 369 -25.43 5.56 -7.19
C GLU A 369 -26.19 4.63 -6.24
N LEU A 370 -25.50 4.13 -5.22
CA LEU A 370 -26.09 3.40 -4.10
C LEU A 370 -25.57 3.98 -2.79
N HIS A 371 -26.46 4.53 -1.97
CA HIS A 371 -26.14 5.05 -0.65
C HIS A 371 -26.89 4.25 0.40
N PHE A 372 -26.16 3.67 1.35
CA PHE A 372 -26.74 2.88 2.44
C PHE A 372 -25.99 3.10 3.75
N SER A 373 -26.62 2.74 4.86
CA SER A 373 -26.00 2.69 6.18
C SER A 373 -26.15 1.33 6.83
N PHE A 374 -25.23 1.03 7.75
CA PHE A 374 -25.27 -0.16 8.60
C PHE A 374 -24.64 0.14 9.96
N GLU A 375 -24.91 -0.69 10.97
CA GLU A 375 -24.31 -0.58 12.30
C GLU A 375 -23.37 -1.79 12.53
N PRO A 376 -22.05 -1.59 12.61
CA PRO A 376 -21.09 -2.61 13.04
C PRO A 376 -21.40 -3.13 14.45
N ALA A 377 -21.05 -4.39 14.74
CA ALA A 377 -21.02 -4.85 16.13
C ALA A 377 -19.92 -4.12 16.93
N VAL A 378 -20.21 -3.78 18.19
CA VAL A 378 -19.41 -2.89 19.07
C VAL A 378 -18.01 -3.44 19.41
N GLU A 379 -17.76 -4.72 19.15
CA GLU A 379 -16.47 -5.37 19.45
C GLU A 379 -15.36 -5.05 18.43
N ASN A 380 -15.71 -4.54 17.25
CA ASN A 380 -14.75 -4.32 16.16
C ASN A 380 -14.13 -2.91 16.23
N GLU A 381 -12.80 -2.83 16.25
CA GLU A 381 -12.08 -1.54 16.19
C GLU A 381 -12.07 -0.92 14.77
N TYR A 382 -12.40 -1.69 13.74
CA TYR A 382 -12.56 -1.28 12.35
C TYR A 382 -13.47 -2.29 11.63
N TYR A 383 -14.05 -1.90 10.49
CA TYR A 383 -14.97 -2.75 9.75
C TYR A 383 -14.65 -2.78 8.26
N CYS A 384 -14.74 -3.96 7.67
CA CYS A 384 -14.48 -4.19 6.27
C CYS A 384 -15.71 -4.70 5.52
N LEU A 385 -15.85 -4.22 4.29
CA LEU A 385 -16.87 -4.65 3.33
C LEU A 385 -16.19 -5.32 2.15
N ASN A 386 -16.70 -6.49 1.78
CA ASN A 386 -16.36 -7.07 0.48
C ASN A 386 -17.23 -6.39 -0.57
N TYR A 387 -16.69 -6.10 -1.76
CA TYR A 387 -17.49 -5.58 -2.86
C TYR A 387 -17.22 -6.33 -4.15
N HIS A 388 -18.24 -6.46 -4.99
CA HIS A 388 -18.09 -6.98 -6.35
C HIS A 388 -18.97 -6.18 -7.30
N LEU A 389 -18.44 -5.91 -8.49
CA LEU A 389 -19.20 -5.36 -9.59
C LEU A 389 -19.19 -6.34 -10.75
N ILE A 390 -20.39 -6.72 -11.20
CA ILE A 390 -20.57 -7.70 -12.27
C ILE A 390 -21.37 -7.03 -13.38
N GLY A 391 -20.83 -7.06 -14.59
CA GLY A 391 -21.49 -6.55 -15.79
C GLY A 391 -21.76 -7.65 -16.82
N GLN A 392 -22.87 -7.56 -17.53
CA GLN A 392 -23.12 -8.38 -18.71
C GLN A 392 -22.69 -7.65 -19.98
N LYS A 393 -21.65 -8.16 -20.64
CA LYS A 393 -21.12 -7.68 -21.93
C LYS A 393 -21.41 -8.72 -23.01
N GLU A 394 -22.09 -8.33 -24.09
CA GLU A 394 -22.33 -9.18 -25.28
C GLU A 394 -22.90 -10.57 -24.94
N GLY A 395 -23.79 -10.63 -23.94
CA GLY A 395 -24.40 -11.89 -23.46
C GLY A 395 -23.59 -12.66 -22.42
N LYS A 396 -22.32 -12.30 -22.15
CA LYS A 396 -21.46 -12.92 -21.12
C LYS A 396 -21.45 -12.08 -19.84
N ILE A 397 -21.67 -12.74 -18.71
CA ILE A 397 -21.51 -12.14 -17.36
C ILE A 397 -20.02 -12.15 -17.02
N ARG A 398 -19.48 -10.98 -16.70
CA ARG A 398 -18.08 -10.81 -16.27
C ARG A 398 -18.04 -10.02 -14.98
N GLU A 399 -17.13 -10.41 -14.11
CA GLU A 399 -16.67 -9.57 -13.02
C GLU A 399 -15.88 -8.42 -13.62
N LEU A 400 -16.26 -7.20 -13.28
CA LEU A 400 -15.51 -5.99 -13.61
C LEU A 400 -14.47 -5.90 -12.49
N GLY A 401 -13.33 -6.56 -12.70
CA GLY A 401 -12.21 -6.52 -11.77
C GLY A 401 -11.69 -5.10 -11.56
N GLY A 402 -10.88 -4.91 -10.53
CA GLY A 402 -10.11 -3.71 -10.24
C GLY A 402 -8.74 -4.05 -9.66
N ASP A 403 -8.05 -3.04 -9.15
CA ASP A 403 -6.69 -3.18 -8.64
C ASP A 403 -6.59 -4.07 -7.40
N ASP A 404 -5.55 -4.90 -7.36
CA ASP A 404 -5.12 -5.74 -6.23
C ASP A 404 -6.20 -6.65 -5.59
N PRO A 405 -6.65 -7.70 -6.29
CA PRO A 405 -7.53 -8.70 -5.67
C PRO A 405 -6.80 -9.46 -4.56
N MET A 406 -7.46 -9.62 -3.40
CA MET A 406 -6.91 -10.29 -2.22
C MET A 406 -7.02 -11.83 -2.26
N GLY A 407 -7.22 -12.40 -3.45
CA GLY A 407 -7.50 -13.82 -3.64
C GLY A 407 -8.94 -14.07 -4.10
N GLN A 408 -9.51 -15.21 -3.72
CA GLN A 408 -10.89 -15.57 -4.07
C GLN A 408 -11.80 -15.60 -2.85
N ASP A 409 -12.98 -15.03 -3.00
CA ASP A 409 -14.00 -15.08 -1.96
C ASP A 409 -14.73 -16.44 -1.95
N PRO A 410 -15.55 -16.74 -0.92
CA PRO A 410 -16.31 -17.98 -0.88
C PRO A 410 -17.32 -18.13 -2.04
N LEU A 411 -17.66 -17.06 -2.74
CA LEU A 411 -18.53 -17.06 -3.93
C LEU A 411 -17.77 -17.44 -5.21
N GLY A 412 -16.43 -17.48 -5.16
CA GLY A 412 -15.55 -17.75 -6.30
C GLY A 412 -15.26 -16.52 -7.17
N PHE A 413 -15.58 -15.33 -6.67
CA PHE A 413 -15.22 -14.05 -7.24
C PHE A 413 -13.85 -13.61 -6.73
N GLU A 414 -13.22 -12.67 -7.43
CA GLU A 414 -12.04 -12.00 -6.89
C GLU A 414 -12.45 -11.21 -5.65
N LEU A 415 -11.66 -11.34 -4.59
CA LEU A 415 -11.96 -10.71 -3.32
C LEU A 415 -11.46 -9.27 -3.33
N TYR A 416 -12.38 -8.32 -3.41
CA TYR A 416 -12.08 -6.92 -3.16
C TYR A 416 -12.65 -6.49 -1.81
N ARG A 417 -11.83 -5.81 -1.02
CA ARG A 417 -12.20 -5.36 0.32
C ARG A 417 -11.86 -3.89 0.54
N ILE A 418 -12.76 -3.19 1.23
CA ILE A 418 -12.55 -1.83 1.72
C ILE A 418 -12.85 -1.79 3.22
N CYS A 419 -12.00 -1.13 3.99
CA CYS A 419 -12.11 -1.08 5.44
C CYS A 419 -12.18 0.37 5.93
N ILE A 420 -12.94 0.61 7.00
CA ILE A 420 -13.07 1.89 7.70
C ILE A 420 -12.69 1.69 9.17
N ASP A 421 -11.92 2.62 9.72
CA ASP A 421 -11.65 2.67 11.15
C ASP A 421 -12.91 3.03 11.95
N LEU A 422 -13.05 2.48 13.17
CA LEU A 422 -14.18 2.75 14.07
C LEU A 422 -13.68 3.19 15.45
N PRO A 423 -13.15 4.43 15.59
CA PRO A 423 -12.83 5.00 16.88
C PRO A 423 -14.07 5.02 17.79
N LYS A 424 -13.84 4.78 19.08
CA LYS A 424 -14.85 4.99 20.12
C LYS A 424 -15.07 6.50 20.26
N LEU A 425 -16.13 6.99 19.64
CA LEU A 425 -16.57 8.40 19.68
C LEU A 425 -17.15 8.78 21.04
#